data_AF-A0A369MH17-F1
#
_entry.id   AF-A0A369MH17-F1
#
_cell.length_a   1.000
_cell.length_b   1.000
_cell.length_c   1.000
_cell.angle_alpha   90.00
_cell.angle_beta   90.00
_cell.angle_gamma   90.00
#
_symmetry.space_group_name_H-M   'P 1'
#
loop_
_entity.id
_entity.type
_entity.pdbx_description
1 polymer ?
#
loop_
_entity_poly.entity_id
_entity_poly.type
_entity_poly.pdbx_seq_one_letter_code
_entity_poly.pdbx_strand_id
1 'polypeptide(L)'
;MTQSTMTKPATSSTYNPYSDMDADKKKSDAATADSVSAEPVYKLVIDENVVEKISSMAAQKIDGIIDMKGNVLSRIQEGLGGADKTKGVDADIVDDTNAKINLDVIMEYGKSAPEIFDDIKKVVGGDLKDMTGLNVVEMTVNVVDVMTPEEYAQKNGSNSDDGQQDDSAN
;
A
#
# COMPACT_ATOMS: atom_id res chain seq x y z
N MET A 1 -18.66 -29.11 72.80
CA MET A 1 -17.82 -30.23 73.28
C MET A 1 -17.47 -31.03 72.03
N THR A 2 -16.23 -31.17 71.55
CA THR A 2 -14.89 -31.07 72.14
C THR A 2 -13.92 -30.56 71.06
N GLN A 3 -13.10 -29.56 71.39
CA GLN A 3 -11.92 -29.19 70.60
C GLN A 3 -10.76 -30.10 71.02
N SER A 4 -10.07 -30.70 70.05
CA SER A 4 -8.85 -31.45 70.30
C SER A 4 -7.65 -30.51 70.31
N THR A 5 -7.00 -30.48 71.46
CA THR A 5 -5.67 -29.96 71.73
C THR A 5 -4.61 -30.93 71.20
N MET A 6 -3.49 -30.40 70.71
CA MET A 6 -2.19 -30.96 71.08
C MET A 6 -1.07 -29.93 70.83
N THR A 7 -0.33 -29.66 71.89
CA THR A 7 0.82 -28.74 72.01
C THR A 7 2.08 -29.55 72.28
N LYS A 8 3.24 -28.95 71.97
CA LYS A 8 4.63 -29.09 72.51
C LYS A 8 5.66 -29.79 71.59
N PRO A 9 6.99 -29.59 71.80
CA PRO A 9 7.72 -28.58 72.60
C PRO A 9 8.87 -27.88 71.81
N ALA A 10 9.65 -27.04 72.51
CA ALA A 10 10.64 -26.07 72.02
C ALA A 10 12.12 -26.55 72.06
N THR A 11 13.01 -25.63 71.58
CA THR A 11 14.49 -25.50 71.74
C THR A 11 15.35 -26.34 70.78
N SER A 12 16.44 -25.87 70.17
CA SER A 12 17.55 -25.04 70.68
C SER A 12 18.33 -24.38 69.53
N SER A 13 18.87 -23.18 69.78
CA SER A 13 19.91 -22.52 68.99
C SER A 13 21.14 -23.40 68.76
N THR A 14 21.81 -23.23 67.62
CA THR A 14 23.26 -23.48 67.49
C THR A 14 23.88 -22.35 66.70
N TYR A 15 24.75 -21.64 67.40
CA TYR A 15 25.66 -20.59 66.95
C TYR A 15 26.72 -21.19 66.01
N ASN A 16 26.93 -20.59 64.84
CA ASN A 16 28.03 -20.98 63.94
C ASN A 16 29.05 -19.82 63.81
N PRO A 17 30.25 -19.94 64.40
CA PRO A 17 31.24 -18.86 64.56
C PRO A 17 32.13 -18.60 63.34
N TYR A 18 31.63 -18.82 62.13
CA TYR A 18 32.40 -18.63 60.88
C TYR A 18 31.76 -17.59 59.97
N SER A 19 31.27 -16.50 60.56
CA SER A 19 31.40 -15.18 59.95
C SER A 19 32.89 -14.84 59.90
N ASP A 20 33.32 -14.22 58.80
CA ASP A 20 34.67 -13.68 58.58
C ASP A 20 35.72 -14.69 58.09
N MET A 21 35.75 -14.91 56.77
CA MET A 21 37.00 -15.07 56.02
C MET A 21 36.74 -14.75 54.54
N ASP A 22 36.97 -13.48 54.20
CA ASP A 22 37.25 -12.98 52.85
C ASP A 22 38.21 -13.88 52.06
N ALA A 23 37.87 -14.15 50.79
CA ALA A 23 38.73 -13.94 49.61
C ALA A 23 38.26 -14.78 48.40
N ASP A 24 37.85 -14.07 47.36
CA ASP A 24 37.88 -14.43 45.93
C ASP A 24 37.91 -15.92 45.51
N LYS A 25 36.76 -16.40 45.01
CA LYS A 25 36.75 -17.52 44.06
C LYS A 25 35.66 -17.37 42.98
N LYS A 26 36.10 -16.86 41.84
CA LYS A 26 35.48 -16.92 40.52
C LYS A 26 35.12 -18.38 40.13
N LYS A 27 33.84 -18.75 40.06
CA LYS A 27 33.27 -19.65 39.02
C LYS A 27 31.75 -19.87 39.15
N SER A 28 31.05 -19.50 38.07
CA SER A 28 29.97 -20.23 37.39
C SER A 28 28.82 -20.82 38.21
N ASP A 29 27.65 -20.19 38.09
CA ASP A 29 26.34 -20.84 37.87
C ASP A 29 25.53 -19.86 37.00
N ALA A 30 25.46 -20.07 35.68
CA ALA A 30 24.53 -20.96 34.99
C ALA A 30 23.09 -20.40 34.95
N ALA A 31 22.81 -19.77 33.81
CA ALA A 31 21.57 -19.87 33.05
C ALA A 31 20.26 -19.41 33.71
N THR A 32 19.88 -18.17 33.41
CA THR A 32 18.60 -17.93 32.73
C THR A 32 18.80 -16.76 31.76
N ALA A 33 19.54 -17.03 30.67
CA ALA A 33 19.37 -16.24 29.46
C ALA A 33 18.06 -16.75 28.85
N ASP A 34 16.97 -16.04 29.14
CA ASP A 34 15.66 -16.30 28.58
C ASP A 34 15.76 -16.18 27.06
N SER A 35 15.88 -17.34 26.42
CA SER A 35 16.02 -17.49 24.98
C SER A 35 14.65 -17.29 24.34
N VAL A 36 14.26 -16.04 24.12
CA VAL A 36 13.26 -15.71 23.12
C VAL A 36 13.97 -15.53 21.79
N SER A 37 13.98 -16.58 20.99
CA SER A 37 14.18 -16.47 19.55
C SER A 37 12.98 -15.69 19.00
N ALA A 38 13.05 -14.36 19.02
CA ALA A 38 12.02 -13.53 18.40
C ALA A 38 12.09 -13.78 16.90
N GLU A 39 11.14 -14.54 16.36
CA GLU A 39 11.00 -14.67 14.92
C GLU A 39 10.82 -13.27 14.30
N PRO A 40 11.47 -12.98 13.17
CA PRO A 40 11.37 -11.69 12.52
C PRO A 40 9.91 -11.43 12.07
N VAL A 41 9.39 -10.25 12.41
CA VAL A 41 8.07 -9.78 11.93
C VAL A 41 8.24 -9.11 10.57
N TYR A 42 7.49 -9.57 9.57
CA TYR A 42 7.50 -9.02 8.20
C TYR A 42 6.23 -8.21 7.93
N LYS A 43 6.36 -7.08 7.23
CA LYS A 43 5.24 -6.24 6.79
C LYS A 43 5.40 -5.89 5.32
N LEU A 44 4.34 -6.04 4.53
CA LEU A 44 4.23 -5.52 3.17
C LEU A 44 3.41 -4.22 3.23
N VAL A 45 3.88 -3.17 2.58
CA VAL A 45 3.17 -1.88 2.43
C VAL A 45 3.12 -1.57 0.94
N ILE A 46 1.92 -1.26 0.45
CA ILE A 46 1.68 -0.85 -0.92
C ILE A 46 1.29 0.62 -0.88
N ASP A 47 1.96 1.46 -1.67
CA ASP A 47 1.61 2.87 -1.79
C ASP A 47 0.41 3.06 -2.72
N GLU A 48 -0.39 4.09 -2.45
CA GLU A 48 -1.56 4.49 -3.25
C GLU A 48 -1.18 4.68 -4.72
N ASN A 49 -0.03 5.32 -5.00
CA ASN A 49 0.51 5.52 -6.35
C ASN A 49 0.69 4.21 -7.14
N VAL A 50 0.94 3.08 -6.46
CA VAL A 50 1.08 1.77 -7.11
C VAL A 50 -0.30 1.23 -7.48
N VAL A 51 -1.28 1.32 -6.57
CA VAL A 51 -2.67 0.92 -6.79
C VAL A 51 -3.27 1.70 -7.96
N GLU A 52 -3.06 3.00 -7.94
CA GLU A 52 -3.40 3.96 -8.98
C GLU A 52 -2.83 3.56 -10.35
N LYS A 53 -1.52 3.28 -10.41
CA LYS A 53 -0.85 2.87 -11.65
C LYS A 53 -1.36 1.54 -12.20
N ILE A 54 -1.55 0.54 -11.34
CA ILE A 54 -2.11 -0.76 -11.76
C ILE A 54 -3.51 -0.57 -12.32
N SER A 55 -4.35 0.19 -11.61
CA SER A 55 -5.73 0.48 -12.02
C SER A 55 -5.79 1.20 -13.35
N SER A 56 -4.89 2.18 -13.59
CA SER A 56 -4.79 2.88 -14.86
C SER A 56 -4.42 1.94 -16.01
N MET A 57 -3.37 1.14 -15.83
CA MET A 57 -2.95 0.16 -16.84
C MET A 57 -4.00 -0.92 -17.09
N ALA A 58 -4.71 -1.36 -16.05
CA ALA A 58 -5.76 -2.36 -16.15
C ALA A 58 -6.98 -1.81 -16.90
N ALA A 59 -7.41 -0.59 -16.59
CA ALA A 59 -8.52 0.06 -17.28
C ALA A 59 -8.22 0.28 -18.77
N GLN A 60 -7.00 0.70 -19.13
CA GLN A 60 -6.60 0.88 -20.53
C GLN A 60 -6.63 -0.39 -21.39
N LYS A 61 -6.70 -1.59 -20.80
CA LYS A 61 -6.84 -2.86 -21.54
C LYS A 61 -8.26 -3.12 -22.03
N ILE A 62 -9.24 -2.35 -21.55
CA ILE A 62 -10.66 -2.60 -21.79
C ILE A 62 -11.08 -1.97 -23.11
N ASP A 63 -11.73 -2.76 -23.96
CA ASP A 63 -12.27 -2.30 -25.23
C ASP A 63 -13.32 -1.20 -25.01
N GLY A 64 -13.17 -0.08 -25.71
CA GLY A 64 -14.03 1.09 -25.58
C GLY A 64 -13.61 2.14 -24.56
N ILE A 65 -12.47 1.95 -23.87
CA ILE A 65 -11.76 3.03 -23.17
C ILE A 65 -10.68 3.57 -24.10
N ILE A 66 -10.76 4.85 -24.46
CA ILE A 66 -9.77 5.51 -25.32
C ILE A 66 -8.57 5.96 -24.49
N ASP A 67 -8.84 6.65 -23.39
CA ASP A 67 -7.81 7.18 -22.49
C ASP A 67 -8.44 7.51 -21.13
N MET A 68 -7.61 7.93 -20.19
CA MET A 68 -8.03 8.38 -18.87
C MET A 68 -7.66 9.85 -18.69
N LYS A 69 -8.50 10.59 -17.96
CA LYS A 69 -8.33 12.04 -17.82
C LYS A 69 -7.10 12.37 -16.98
N GLY A 70 -6.01 12.72 -17.65
CA GLY A 70 -4.80 13.18 -16.97
C GLY A 70 -3.49 12.71 -17.58
N ASN A 71 -3.55 11.79 -18.54
CA ASN A 71 -2.41 11.32 -19.33
C ASN A 71 -1.74 12.43 -20.20
N VAL A 72 -2.23 13.67 -20.15
CA VAL A 72 -1.79 14.80 -20.99
C VAL A 72 -0.72 15.71 -20.38
N LEU A 73 -0.20 15.44 -19.17
CA LEU A 73 0.76 16.35 -18.51
C LEU A 73 2.11 15.73 -18.11
N SER A 74 2.49 14.59 -18.67
CA SER A 74 3.82 13.98 -18.44
C SER A 74 4.94 14.61 -19.28
N ARG A 75 4.72 15.78 -19.89
CA ARG A 75 5.75 16.44 -20.72
C ARG A 75 6.13 17.88 -20.33
N ILE A 76 5.57 18.49 -19.27
CA ILE A 76 5.82 19.93 -18.99
C ILE A 76 6.29 20.26 -17.56
N GLN A 77 6.36 19.35 -16.59
CA GLN A 77 6.77 19.77 -15.24
C GLN A 77 7.67 18.77 -14.51
N GLU A 78 8.89 18.57 -15.02
CA GLU A 78 10.05 18.09 -14.25
C GLU A 78 10.53 19.10 -13.18
N GLY A 79 9.65 19.89 -12.55
CA GLY A 79 10.11 21.10 -11.85
C GLY A 79 9.38 21.61 -10.62
N LEU A 80 8.27 21.01 -10.15
CA LEU A 80 7.58 21.59 -8.99
C LEU A 80 6.76 20.55 -8.22
N GLY A 81 7.26 20.25 -7.02
CA GLY A 81 6.75 19.21 -6.13
C GLY A 81 5.36 19.50 -5.58
N GLY A 82 4.39 18.77 -6.10
CA GLY A 82 3.04 18.64 -5.53
C GLY A 82 2.47 17.30 -5.97
N ALA A 83 2.30 16.39 -4.99
CA ALA A 83 1.64 15.09 -5.04
C ALA A 83 1.37 14.51 -6.45
N ASP A 84 2.25 13.59 -6.87
CA ASP A 84 2.13 12.76 -8.06
C ASP A 84 0.94 11.78 -7.98
N LYS A 85 -0.29 12.30 -8.02
CA LYS A 85 -1.47 11.49 -8.34
C LYS A 85 -1.35 11.07 -9.79
N THR A 86 -1.47 9.77 -10.07
CA THR A 86 -1.53 9.26 -11.44
C THR A 86 -2.77 9.84 -12.09
N LYS A 87 -2.54 10.74 -13.03
CA LYS A 87 -3.56 11.68 -13.47
C LYS A 87 -4.67 10.91 -14.21
N GLY A 88 -5.84 10.78 -13.57
CA GLY A 88 -7.04 10.09 -14.08
C GLY A 88 -7.50 8.90 -13.24
N VAL A 89 -6.70 8.50 -12.26
CA VAL A 89 -7.07 7.52 -11.24
C VAL A 89 -6.68 8.04 -9.87
N ASP A 90 -7.58 7.90 -8.93
CA ASP A 90 -7.36 8.25 -7.53
C ASP A 90 -7.68 7.01 -6.69
N ALA A 91 -6.74 6.60 -5.83
CA ALA A 91 -6.93 5.45 -4.97
C ALA A 91 -6.64 5.78 -3.51
N ASP A 92 -7.54 5.35 -2.63
CA ASP A 92 -7.38 5.48 -1.19
C ASP A 92 -7.28 4.09 -0.57
N ILE A 93 -6.22 3.84 0.21
CA ILE A 93 -6.09 2.59 0.97
C ILE A 93 -6.81 2.76 2.31
N VAL A 94 -7.86 1.96 2.52
CA VAL A 94 -8.69 2.03 3.73
C VAL A 94 -8.03 1.29 4.89
N ASP A 95 -7.44 0.13 4.58
CA ASP A 95 -6.72 -0.73 5.52
C ASP A 95 -5.73 -1.63 4.77
N ASP A 96 -5.05 -2.53 5.49
CA ASP A 96 -4.03 -3.44 4.93
C ASP A 96 -4.54 -4.37 3.81
N THR A 97 -5.86 -4.45 3.59
CA THR A 97 -6.48 -5.37 2.63
C THR A 97 -7.51 -4.72 1.71
N ASN A 98 -7.87 -3.44 1.89
CA ASN A 98 -8.99 -2.81 1.20
C ASN A 98 -8.61 -1.46 0.61
N ALA A 99 -9.08 -1.20 -0.61
CA ALA A 99 -8.86 0.04 -1.33
C ALA A 99 -10.16 0.58 -1.96
N LYS A 100 -10.23 1.90 -2.10
CA LYS A 100 -11.25 2.61 -2.88
C LYS A 100 -10.61 3.19 -4.12
N ILE A 101 -11.36 3.25 -5.22
CA ILE A 101 -10.83 3.71 -6.50
C ILE A 101 -11.83 4.62 -7.19
N ASN A 102 -11.36 5.75 -7.68
CA ASN A 102 -12.09 6.65 -8.56
C ASN A 102 -11.37 6.70 -9.91
N LEU A 103 -12.08 6.43 -10.99
CA LEU A 103 -11.55 6.42 -12.36
C LEU A 103 -12.26 7.48 -13.20
N ASP A 104 -11.50 8.37 -13.83
CA ASP A 104 -11.99 9.32 -14.83
C ASP A 104 -11.63 8.80 -16.23
N VAL A 105 -12.61 8.33 -16.98
CA VAL A 105 -12.41 7.65 -18.28
C VAL A 105 -12.96 8.45 -19.45
N ILE A 106 -12.24 8.44 -20.56
CA ILE A 106 -12.69 8.89 -21.88
C ILE A 106 -13.10 7.64 -22.67
N MET A 107 -14.36 7.60 -23.08
CA MET A 107 -14.93 6.45 -23.74
C MET A 107 -14.96 6.61 -25.27
N GLU A 108 -14.94 5.47 -25.96
CA GLU A 108 -15.15 5.42 -27.41
C GLU A 108 -16.63 5.60 -27.77
N TYR A 109 -16.88 6.45 -28.76
CA TYR A 109 -18.22 6.66 -29.30
C TYR A 109 -18.82 5.35 -29.83
N GLY A 110 -20.08 5.08 -29.46
CA GLY A 110 -20.82 3.90 -29.91
C GLY A 110 -20.66 2.65 -29.03
N LYS A 111 -19.86 2.72 -27.96
CA LYS A 111 -19.75 1.65 -26.96
C LYS A 111 -20.70 1.86 -25.78
N SER A 112 -21.07 0.78 -25.10
CA SER A 112 -22.01 0.79 -23.98
C SER A 112 -21.30 1.05 -22.65
N ALA A 113 -21.65 2.17 -22.00
CA ALA A 113 -21.07 2.52 -20.70
C ALA A 113 -21.35 1.49 -19.58
N PRO A 114 -22.56 0.91 -19.46
CA PRO A 114 -22.81 -0.14 -18.47
C PRO A 114 -21.96 -1.40 -18.69
N GLU A 115 -21.75 -1.82 -19.94
CA GLU A 115 -20.94 -3.01 -20.25
C GLU A 115 -19.47 -2.74 -19.94
N ILE A 116 -18.95 -1.58 -20.35
CA ILE A 116 -17.58 -1.15 -20.01
C ILE A 116 -17.40 -1.06 -18.50
N PHE A 117 -18.37 -0.52 -17.76
CA PHE A 117 -18.32 -0.48 -16.30
C PHE A 117 -18.24 -1.87 -15.68
N ASP A 118 -18.99 -2.83 -16.21
CA ASP A 118 -18.92 -4.23 -15.77
C ASP A 118 -17.55 -4.85 -16.03
N ASP A 119 -16.91 -4.49 -17.14
CA ASP A 119 -15.57 -4.99 -17.47
C ASP A 119 -14.47 -4.29 -16.65
N ILE A 120 -14.60 -2.99 -16.37
CA ILE A 120 -13.70 -2.26 -15.46
C ILE A 120 -13.68 -2.94 -14.09
N LYS A 121 -14.86 -3.24 -13.52
CA LYS A 121 -14.97 -3.90 -12.21
C LYS A 121 -14.22 -5.24 -12.17
N LYS A 122 -14.35 -6.06 -13.22
CA LYS A 122 -13.71 -7.38 -13.30
C LYS A 122 -12.20 -7.25 -13.47
N VAL A 123 -11.75 -6.45 -14.42
CA VAL A 123 -10.34 -6.34 -14.81
C VAL A 123 -9.54 -5.60 -13.75
N VAL A 124 -9.97 -4.41 -13.34
CA VAL A 124 -9.25 -3.62 -12.33
C VAL A 124 -9.28 -4.29 -10.96
N GLY A 125 -10.45 -4.81 -10.55
CA GLY A 125 -10.59 -5.53 -9.29
C GLY A 125 -9.75 -6.81 -9.24
N GLY A 126 -9.71 -7.56 -10.35
CA GLY A 126 -8.88 -8.75 -10.49
C GLY A 126 -7.38 -8.44 -10.44
N ASP A 127 -6.90 -7.53 -11.31
CA ASP A 127 -5.49 -7.16 -11.39
C ASP A 127 -4.96 -6.65 -10.04
N LEU A 128 -5.73 -5.80 -9.34
CA LEU A 128 -5.32 -5.34 -8.00
C LEU A 128 -5.28 -6.46 -6.98
N LYS A 129 -6.27 -7.35 -6.99
CA LYS A 129 -6.30 -8.47 -6.06
C LYS A 129 -5.11 -9.41 -6.28
N ASP A 130 -4.82 -9.72 -7.54
CA ASP A 130 -3.77 -10.65 -7.92
C ASP A 130 -2.37 -10.07 -7.70
N MET A 131 -2.18 -8.76 -7.95
CA MET A 131 -0.86 -8.11 -7.83
C MET A 131 -0.54 -7.62 -6.42
N THR A 132 -1.55 -7.14 -5.68
CA THR A 132 -1.34 -6.44 -4.39
C THR A 132 -2.00 -7.13 -3.20
N GLY A 133 -2.94 -8.05 -3.45
CA GLY A 133 -3.76 -8.66 -2.40
C GLY A 133 -4.92 -7.80 -1.91
N LEU A 134 -5.00 -6.53 -2.34
CA LEU A 134 -6.05 -5.59 -1.95
C LEU A 134 -7.39 -5.92 -2.61
N ASN A 135 -8.48 -5.75 -1.86
CA ASN A 135 -9.85 -5.83 -2.36
C ASN A 135 -10.37 -4.43 -2.65
N VAL A 136 -11.03 -4.26 -3.80
CA VAL A 136 -11.71 -3.00 -4.11
C VAL A 136 -13.07 -2.98 -3.42
N VAL A 137 -13.20 -2.19 -2.36
CA VAL A 137 -14.46 -2.08 -1.60
C VAL A 137 -15.42 -1.06 -2.20
N GLU A 138 -14.88 -0.08 -2.90
CA GLU A 138 -15.65 0.98 -3.55
C GLU A 138 -14.96 1.35 -4.87
N MET A 139 -15.73 1.42 -5.95
CA MET A 139 -15.23 1.81 -7.27
C MET A 139 -16.21 2.79 -7.90
N THR A 140 -15.74 3.99 -8.20
CA THR A 140 -16.48 5.01 -8.93
C THR A 140 -15.86 5.18 -10.31
N VAL A 141 -16.64 5.04 -11.37
CA VAL A 141 -16.20 5.31 -12.74
C VAL A 141 -16.98 6.51 -13.26
N ASN A 142 -16.26 7.57 -13.57
CA ASN A 142 -16.78 8.80 -14.12
C ASN A 142 -16.40 8.91 -15.59
N VAL A 143 -17.41 8.98 -16.47
CA VAL A 143 -17.20 9.16 -17.91
C VAL A 143 -17.07 10.65 -18.18
N VAL A 144 -15.85 11.11 -18.43
CA VAL A 144 -15.54 12.53 -18.56
C VAL A 144 -15.77 13.08 -19.96
N ASP A 145 -15.64 12.23 -20.98
CA ASP A 145 -15.78 12.60 -22.39
C ASP A 145 -16.06 11.34 -23.23
N VAL A 146 -16.63 11.54 -24.42
CA VAL A 146 -16.88 10.48 -25.40
C VAL A 146 -16.44 10.99 -26.76
N MET A 147 -15.50 10.29 -27.40
CA MET A 147 -14.97 10.67 -28.71
C MET A 147 -14.63 9.45 -29.54
N THR A 148 -14.34 9.67 -30.82
CA THR A 148 -13.78 8.61 -31.68
C THR A 148 -12.26 8.49 -31.47
N PRO A 149 -11.64 7.33 -31.78
CA PRO A 149 -10.19 7.18 -31.71
C PRO A 149 -9.44 8.17 -32.62
N GLU A 150 -10.04 8.53 -33.76
CA GLU A 150 -9.50 9.51 -34.70
C GLU A 150 -9.49 10.93 -34.12
N GLU A 151 -10.56 11.34 -33.44
CA GLU A 151 -10.64 12.63 -32.75
C GLU A 151 -9.63 12.72 -31.60
N TYR A 152 -9.44 11.64 -30.84
CA TYR A 152 -8.42 11.57 -29.80
C TYR A 152 -7.00 11.70 -30.38
N ALA A 153 -6.70 10.98 -31.47
CA ALA A 153 -5.40 11.05 -32.14
C ALA A 153 -5.09 12.46 -32.68
N GLN A 154 -6.09 13.15 -33.23
CA GLN A 154 -5.95 14.55 -33.68
C GLN A 154 -5.69 15.50 -32.51
N LYS A 155 -6.46 15.37 -31.42
CA LYS A 155 -6.33 16.22 -30.22
C LYS A 155 -5.00 16.04 -29.49
N ASN A 156 -4.46 14.81 -29.47
CA ASN A 156 -3.19 14.51 -28.83
C ASN A 156 -1.97 14.70 -29.75
N GLY A 157 -2.16 14.63 -31.08
CA GLY A 157 -1.11 14.84 -32.08
C GLY A 157 -0.69 16.30 -32.27
N SER A 158 -1.56 17.27 -31.96
CA SER A 158 -1.27 18.70 -32.13
C SER A 158 -0.34 19.32 -31.09
N ASN A 159 0.09 18.58 -30.06
CA ASN A 159 1.00 19.09 -29.02
C ASN A 159 2.50 18.85 -29.31
N SER A 160 2.88 18.47 -30.53
CA SER A 160 4.27 18.14 -30.88
C SER A 160 4.91 19.00 -31.98
N ASP A 161 4.26 20.07 -32.45
CA ASP A 161 4.81 20.91 -33.51
C ASP A 161 4.54 22.39 -33.24
N ASP A 162 5.39 23.01 -32.41
CA ASP A 162 5.58 24.47 -32.47
C ASP A 162 6.96 24.88 -31.93
N GLY A 163 7.81 25.42 -32.81
CA GLY A 163 8.74 26.48 -32.43
C GLY A 163 10.26 26.23 -32.43
N GLN A 164 10.86 25.82 -33.55
CA GLN A 164 12.22 26.31 -33.91
C GLN A 164 12.28 26.69 -35.39
N GLN A 165 11.68 27.84 -35.71
CA GLN A 165 12.11 28.65 -36.85
C GLN A 165 13.38 29.38 -36.41
N ASP A 166 14.54 28.83 -36.76
CA ASP A 166 15.82 29.54 -36.73
C ASP A 166 15.89 30.42 -37.99
N ASP A 167 15.21 31.56 -37.94
CA ASP A 167 15.42 32.67 -38.86
C ASP A 167 16.47 33.61 -38.28
N SER A 168 17.75 33.41 -38.62
CA SER A 168 18.63 34.52 -39.01
C SER A 168 19.93 34.03 -39.65
N ALA A 169 19.89 33.90 -40.98
CA ALA A 169 21.04 34.23 -41.80
C ALA A 169 21.14 35.76 -41.91
N ASN A 170 22.23 36.36 -41.40
CA ASN A 170 23.11 37.29 -42.12
C ASN A 170 24.21 37.82 -41.19
#